data_AF-A0A6H1U8R2-F1
#
_entry.id   AF-A0A6H1U8R2-F1
#
_cell.length_a   1.000
_cell.length_b   1.000
_cell.length_c   1.000
_cell.angle_alpha   90.00
_cell.angle_beta   90.00
_cell.angle_gamma   90.00
#
_symmetry.space_group_name_H-M   'P 1'
#
loop_
_entity.id
_entity.type
_entity.pdbx_description
1 polymer ?
#
loop_
_entity_poly.entity_id
_entity_poly.type
_entity_poly.pdbx_seq_one_letter_code
_entity_poly.pdbx_strand_id
1 'polypeptide(L)'
;MAKDKGGNKQAAKMLQKALKQQIKDKLKQGTDFTALTQVECEQLASTFISNLGLAKATSTRHHFPHHGIVLTRPYKGKPCKNCPALEGHLCKCALKQQKRVRLPR
;
A
#
# COMPACT_ATOMS: atom_id res chain seq x y z
N MET A 1 -3.55 -5.83 -23.53
CA MET A 1 -4.14 -5.40 -22.25
C MET A 1 -4.12 -6.58 -21.28
N ALA A 2 -3.23 -6.58 -20.29
CA ALA A 2 -3.05 -7.68 -19.35
C ALA A 2 -4.12 -7.63 -18.25
N LYS A 3 -4.84 -8.74 -18.07
CA LYS A 3 -5.88 -8.89 -17.04
C LYS A 3 -5.23 -9.19 -15.68
N ASP A 4 -5.15 -8.18 -14.81
CA ASP A 4 -4.79 -8.29 -13.39
C ASP A 4 -5.85 -9.10 -12.61
N LYS A 5 -5.78 -10.44 -12.67
CA LYS A 5 -6.68 -11.33 -11.92
C LYS A 5 -6.24 -11.60 -10.46
N GLY A 6 -5.02 -11.20 -10.08
CA GLY A 6 -4.42 -11.53 -8.78
C GLY A 6 -4.69 -10.52 -7.66
N GLY A 7 -4.58 -9.22 -7.93
CA GLY A 7 -4.74 -8.16 -6.92
C GLY A 7 -6.16 -8.05 -6.35
N ASN A 8 -7.16 -8.42 -7.16
CA ASN A 8 -8.57 -8.28 -6.80
C ASN A 8 -8.99 -9.21 -5.65
N LYS A 9 -8.39 -10.41 -5.53
CA LYS A 9 -8.72 -11.37 -4.46
C LYS A 9 -8.24 -10.92 -3.08
N GLN A 10 -7.07 -10.28 -3.00
CA GLN A 10 -6.56 -9.78 -1.71
C GLN A 10 -7.32 -8.54 -1.26
N ALA A 11 -7.63 -7.63 -2.19
CA ALA A 11 -8.47 -6.47 -1.91
C ALA A 11 -9.86 -6.88 -1.39
N ALA A 12 -10.50 -7.85 -2.04
CA ALA A 12 -11.79 -8.38 -1.60
C ALA A 12 -11.74 -8.97 -0.18
N LYS A 13 -10.68 -9.72 0.16
CA LYS A 13 -10.50 -10.27 1.51
C LYS A 13 -10.31 -9.18 2.57
N MET A 14 -9.58 -8.11 2.25
CA MET A 14 -9.40 -6.99 3.19
C MET A 14 -10.70 -6.22 3.40
N LEU A 15 -11.47 -5.98 2.34
CA LEU A 15 -12.79 -5.35 2.43
C LEU A 15 -13.76 -6.19 3.27
N GLN A 16 -13.80 -7.51 3.06
CA GLN A 16 -14.59 -8.42 3.89
C GLN A 16 -14.21 -8.37 5.37
N LYS A 17 -12.90 -8.32 5.67
CA LYS A 17 -12.43 -8.21 7.06
C LYS A 17 -12.82 -6.87 7.70
N ALA A 18 -12.66 -5.76 6.97
CA ALA A 18 -13.02 -4.43 7.45
C ALA A 18 -14.53 -4.32 7.72
N LEU A 19 -15.36 -4.79 6.78
CA LEU A 19 -16.82 -4.81 6.94
C LEU A 19 -17.24 -5.68 8.14
N LYS A 20 -16.68 -6.88 8.28
CA LYS A 20 -16.97 -7.77 9.40
C LYS A 20 -16.61 -7.16 10.74
N GLN A 21 -15.53 -6.38 10.80
CA GLN A 21 -15.12 -5.68 12.01
C GLN A 21 -16.11 -4.57 12.37
N GLN A 22 -16.52 -3.76 11.39
CA GLN A 22 -17.52 -2.71 11.61
C GLN A 22 -18.87 -3.27 12.07
N ILE A 23 -19.34 -4.37 11.48
CA ILE A 23 -20.58 -5.03 11.92
C ILE A 23 -20.46 -5.50 13.36
N LYS A 24 -19.32 -6.10 13.75
CA LYS A 24 -19.07 -6.52 15.14
C LYS A 24 -19.06 -5.34 16.12
N ASP A 25 -18.41 -4.24 15.74
CA ASP A 25 -18.32 -3.07 16.60
C ASP A 25 -19.68 -2.39 16.77
N LYS A 26 -20.52 -2.40 15.73
CA LYS A 26 -21.91 -1.95 15.80
C LYS A 26 -22.80 -2.90 16.60
N LEU A 27 -22.60 -4.21 16.48
CA LEU A 27 -23.34 -5.21 17.28
C LEU A 27 -23.03 -5.05 18.77
N LYS A 28 -21.77 -4.74 19.14
CA LYS A 28 -21.39 -4.38 20.51
C LYS A 28 -22.03 -3.09 21.01
N GLN A 29 -22.39 -2.17 20.11
CA GLN A 29 -23.12 -0.95 20.43
C GLN A 29 -24.63 -1.20 20.63
N GLY A 30 -25.09 -2.45 20.61
CA GLY A 30 -26.48 -2.82 20.87
C GLY A 30 -27.42 -2.53 19.69
N THR A 31 -26.89 -2.43 18.47
CA THR A 31 -27.74 -2.30 17.27
C THR A 31 -28.25 -3.68 16.84
N ASP A 32 -29.57 -3.85 16.82
CA ASP A 32 -30.22 -5.05 16.33
C ASP A 32 -30.23 -5.06 14.79
N PHE A 33 -29.48 -6.00 14.22
CA PHE A 33 -29.35 -6.14 12.76
C PHE A 33 -30.44 -7.00 12.12
N THR A 34 -31.30 -7.61 12.93
CA THR A 34 -32.35 -8.54 12.49
C THR A 34 -33.53 -7.86 11.80
N ALA A 35 -33.61 -6.53 11.85
CA ALA A 35 -34.68 -5.73 11.26
C ALA A 35 -34.19 -4.71 10.21
N LEU A 36 -32.97 -4.85 9.67
CA LEU A 36 -32.54 -3.94 8.60
C LEU A 36 -33.30 -4.22 7.31
N THR A 37 -33.97 -3.19 6.82
CA THR A 37 -34.59 -3.18 5.50
C THR A 37 -33.51 -3.12 4.42
N GLN A 38 -33.84 -3.59 3.22
CA GLN A 38 -32.92 -3.57 2.08
C GLN A 38 -32.41 -2.15 1.75
N VAL A 39 -33.26 -1.14 1.94
CA VAL A 39 -32.93 0.27 1.73
C VAL A 39 -31.84 0.76 2.68
N GLU A 40 -31.92 0.36 3.95
CA GLU A 40 -30.90 0.72 4.95
C GLU A 40 -29.55 0.04 4.65
N CYS A 41 -29.58 -1.18 4.10
CA CYS A 41 -28.38 -1.88 3.66
C CYS A 41 -27.69 -1.16 2.48
N GLU A 42 -28.47 -0.66 1.52
CA GLU A 42 -27.94 0.12 0.39
C GLU A 42 -27.36 1.47 0.85
N GLN A 43 -27.98 2.11 1.84
CA GLN A 43 -27.46 3.33 2.45
C GLN A 43 -26.14 3.10 3.22
N LEU A 44 -26.02 1.99 3.94
CA LEU A 44 -24.77 1.59 4.60
C LEU A 44 -23.66 1.28 3.58
N ALA A 45 -24.00 0.60 2.48
CA ALA A 45 -23.04 0.32 1.43
C ALA A 45 -22.53 1.59 0.74
N SER A 46 -23.43 2.52 0.39
CA SER A 46 -23.08 3.78 -0.28
C SER A 46 -22.27 4.73 0.59
N THR A 47 -22.58 4.83 1.89
CA THR A 47 -21.78 5.59 2.86
C THR A 47 -20.38 4.97 3.02
N PHE A 48 -20.28 3.65 3.05
CA PHE A 48 -18.98 2.97 3.11
C PHE A 48 -18.12 3.23 1.87
N ILE A 49 -18.71 3.16 0.67
CA ILE A 49 -18.01 3.45 -0.60
C ILE A 49 -17.52 4.91 -0.62
N SER A 50 -18.35 5.85 -0.18
CA SER A 50 -17.99 7.27 -0.10
C SER A 50 -16.81 7.51 0.84
N ASN A 51 -16.82 6.87 2.01
CA ASN A 51 -15.72 6.96 2.98
C ASN A 51 -14.41 6.37 2.46
N LEU A 52 -14.46 5.28 1.70
CA LEU A 52 -13.27 4.72 1.03
C LEU A 52 -12.71 5.67 -0.05
N GLY A 53 -13.58 6.38 -0.76
CA GLY A 53 -13.18 7.40 -1.73
C GLY A 53 -12.42 8.56 -1.09
N LEU A 54 -12.89 9.04 0.05
CA LEU A 54 -12.25 10.12 0.82
C LEU A 54 -10.91 9.70 1.42
N ALA A 55 -10.77 8.46 1.90
CA ALA A 55 -9.52 7.93 2.43
C ALA A 55 -8.40 7.79 1.38
N LYS A 56 -8.74 7.69 0.08
CA LYS A 56 -7.74 7.72 -1.01
C LYS A 56 -7.18 9.12 -1.27
N ALA A 57 -7.95 10.18 -1.00
CA ALA A 57 -7.54 11.55 -1.29
C ALA A 57 -6.51 12.11 -0.28
N THR A 58 -6.42 11.53 0.92
CA THR A 58 -5.55 12.01 2.00
C THR A 58 -4.21 11.28 2.12
N SER A 59 -3.84 10.44 1.14
CA SER A 59 -2.48 9.90 1.08
C SER A 59 -1.51 10.99 0.56
N THR A 60 -1.22 11.98 1.38
CA THR A 60 -0.05 12.83 1.22
C THR A 60 1.17 11.94 1.48
N ARG A 61 1.65 11.29 0.42
CA ARG A 61 2.94 10.59 0.47
C ARG A 61 4.01 11.62 0.79
N HIS A 62 4.54 11.58 2.00
CA HIS A 62 5.73 12.34 2.37
C HIS A 62 6.89 11.89 1.45
N HIS A 63 7.13 12.64 0.38
CA HIS A 63 8.37 12.55 -0.37
C HIS A 63 9.46 13.23 0.45
N PHE A 64 10.12 12.44 1.30
CA PHE A 64 11.39 12.88 1.88
C PHE A 64 12.41 13.01 0.74
N PRO A 65 13.07 14.17 0.58
CA PRO A 65 14.13 14.33 -0.40
C PRO A 65 15.33 13.52 0.09
N HIS A 66 15.41 12.26 -0.32
CA HIS A 66 16.62 11.47 -0.08
C HIS A 66 17.76 12.09 -0.88
N HIS A 67 18.81 12.53 -0.18
CA HIS A 67 20.10 12.87 -0.78
C HIS A 67 20.44 11.77 -1.81
N GLY A 68 20.58 12.17 -3.07
CA GLY A 68 20.59 11.23 -4.20
C GLY A 68 21.60 10.10 -4.01
N ILE A 69 21.17 8.86 -4.19
CA ILE A 69 22.05 7.70 -4.14
C ILE A 69 23.06 7.82 -5.29
N VAL A 70 24.34 8.02 -4.95
CA VAL A 70 25.44 8.09 -5.93
C VAL A 70 25.75 6.69 -6.44
N LEU A 71 25.52 6.45 -7.73
CA LEU A 71 25.69 5.13 -8.33
C LEU A 71 27.14 4.79 -8.68
N THR A 72 27.98 5.80 -8.85
CA THR A 72 29.40 5.66 -9.24
C THR A 72 30.33 5.33 -8.08
N ARG A 73 29.80 5.26 -6.84
CA ARG A 73 30.60 4.99 -5.64
C ARG A 73 30.10 3.75 -4.87
N PRO A 74 30.98 3.16 -4.06
CA PRO A 74 30.70 2.36 -2.90
C PRO A 74 29.34 2.57 -2.20
N TYR A 75 28.28 1.79 -2.43
CA TYR A 75 27.07 1.99 -1.60
C TYR A 75 27.31 1.60 -0.13
N LYS A 76 28.09 0.54 0.09
CA LYS A 76 28.47 0.07 1.43
C LYS A 76 29.83 0.65 1.79
N GLY A 77 30.06 0.97 3.07
CA GLY A 77 31.36 1.45 3.55
C GLY A 77 32.52 0.48 3.30
N LYS A 78 32.24 -0.83 3.31
CA LYS A 78 33.16 -1.87 2.81
C LYS A 78 32.64 -2.40 1.46
N PRO A 79 33.30 -2.13 0.32
CA PRO A 79 32.87 -2.64 -0.97
C PRO A 79 32.97 -4.17 -1.02
N CYS A 80 32.06 -4.81 -1.75
CA CYS A 80 32.18 -6.24 -2.03
C CYS A 80 33.39 -6.50 -2.95
N LYS A 81 33.97 -7.71 -2.89
CA LYS A 81 35.18 -8.08 -3.65
C LYS A 81 35.09 -7.74 -5.15
N ASN A 82 33.94 -8.00 -5.78
CA ASN A 82 33.69 -7.69 -7.19
C ASN A 82 32.75 -6.48 -7.35
N CYS A 83 33.06 -5.36 -6.68
CA CYS A 83 32.22 -4.18 -6.77
C CYS A 83 32.49 -3.43 -8.10
N PRO A 84 31.52 -3.32 -9.02
CA PRO A 84 31.72 -2.64 -10.30
C PRO A 84 32.07 -1.15 -10.16
N ALA A 85 31.71 -0.52 -9.04
CA ALA A 85 32.05 0.88 -8.77
C ALA A 85 33.54 1.13 -8.47
N LEU A 86 34.32 0.09 -8.20
CA LEU A 86 35.79 0.22 -8.09
C LEU A 86 36.45 0.29 -9.48
N GLU A 87 35.81 -0.28 -10.49
CA GLU A 87 36.25 -0.29 -11.89
C GLU A 87 35.65 0.89 -12.69
N GLY A 88 34.94 1.81 -12.02
CA GLY A 88 34.29 2.96 -12.67
C GLY A 88 32.88 2.69 -13.22
N HIS A 89 32.34 1.49 -13.03
CA HIS A 89 30.97 1.13 -13.42
C HIS A 89 29.94 1.43 -12.31
N LEU A 90 28.65 1.21 -12.60
CA LEU A 90 27.58 1.50 -11.63
C LEU A 90 27.48 0.43 -10.53
N CYS A 91 27.41 0.87 -9.27
CA CYS A 91 27.26 -0.02 -8.11
C CYS A 91 25.90 -0.74 -8.12
N LYS A 92 25.91 -2.07 -8.23
CA LYS A 92 24.70 -2.92 -8.17
C LYS A 92 23.92 -2.76 -6.85
N CYS A 93 24.62 -2.55 -5.73
CA CYS A 93 23.97 -2.32 -4.43
C CYS A 93 23.23 -0.96 -4.41
N ALA A 94 23.85 0.08 -4.95
CA ALA A 94 23.25 1.41 -5.06
C ALA A 94 22.00 1.38 -5.95
N LEU A 95 22.09 0.72 -7.11
CA LEU A 95 20.95 0.53 -8.04
C LEU A 95 19.78 -0.21 -7.37
N LYS A 96 20.06 -1.25 -6.58
CA LYS A 96 19.04 -1.99 -5.85
C LYS A 96 18.34 -1.12 -4.82
N GLN A 97 19.08 -0.27 -4.12
CA GLN A 97 18.51 0.65 -3.14
C GLN A 97 17.69 1.75 -3.82
N GLN A 98 18.19 2.33 -4.91
CA GLN A 98 17.45 3.33 -5.69
C GLN A 98 16.11 2.80 -6.19
N LYS A 99 16.07 1.54 -6.65
CA LYS A 99 14.81 0.88 -7.04
C LYS A 99 13.85 0.70 -5.86
N ARG A 100 14.37 0.35 -4.67
CA ARG A 100 13.56 0.21 -3.44
C ARG A 100 13.01 1.55 -2.94
N VAL A 101 13.77 2.63 -3.08
CA VAL A 101 13.31 3.97 -2.73
C VAL A 101 12.27 4.49 -3.74
N ARG A 102 12.43 4.15 -5.03
CA ARG A 102 11.49 4.54 -6.09
C ARG A 102 10.19 3.74 -6.12
N LEU A 103 10.21 2.47 -5.72
CA LEU A 103 9.02 1.63 -5.70
C LEU A 103 8.32 1.74 -4.33
N PRO A 104 7.10 2.27 -4.26
CA PRO A 104 6.31 2.19 -3.03
C PRO A 104 6.06 0.72 -2.71
N ARG A 105 6.32 0.32 -1.46
CA ARG A 105 5.88 -0.98 -0.93
C ARG A 105 4.38 -0.98 -0.69
#